data_AF-A0A7V9M216-F1
#
_entry.id   AF-A0A7V9M216-F1
#
_cell.length_a   1.000
_cell.length_b   1.000
_cell.length_c   1.000
_cell.angle_alpha   90.00
_cell.angle_beta   90.00
_cell.angle_gamma   90.00
#
_symmetry.space_group_name_H-M   'P 1'
#
loop_
_entity.id
_entity.type
_entity.pdbx_description
1 polymer ?
#
loop_
_entity_poly.entity_id
_entity_poly.type
_entity_poly.pdbx_seq_one_letter_code
_entity_poly.pdbx_strand_id
1 'polypeptide(L)'
;MPDLKLFDLKNIQTASDLDPRYYVIEDTGLAKAVNMAIWLQKPLLITGAPGTGKTQLAFKVAHELANMDEQELNGFAPFVSTPFIFNTKTTSNASDLFYTYDAISHFQKKSVDQVNGNTAKINQAHTFIQLNALGKAILQTYGKTRITDDDKLKELQMLKNFSDLEDDAKSSVVLIDEIDKAPRDFPNDL
;
A
#
# COMPACT_ATOMS: atom_id res chain seq x y z
N MET A 1 -25.64 -17.62 40.47
CA MET A 1 -25.61 -16.71 39.30
C MET A 1 -24.40 -17.09 38.48
N PRO A 2 -24.53 -17.63 37.25
CA PRO A 2 -23.37 -17.87 36.42
C PRO A 2 -22.87 -16.52 35.90
N ASP A 3 -21.57 -16.32 36.04
CA ASP A 3 -20.83 -15.13 35.64
C ASP A 3 -20.84 -15.06 34.10
N LEU A 4 -21.73 -14.24 33.53
CA LEU A 4 -21.69 -13.93 32.10
C LEU A 4 -20.43 -13.10 31.84
N LYS A 5 -19.36 -13.78 31.40
CA LYS A 5 -18.23 -13.11 30.72
C LYS A 5 -18.75 -12.53 29.39
N LEU A 6 -19.35 -11.36 29.48
CA LEU A 6 -19.84 -10.57 28.37
C LEU A 6 -18.61 -10.01 27.63
N PHE A 7 -18.18 -10.72 26.59
CA PHE A 7 -17.21 -10.34 25.54
C PHE A 7 -15.95 -9.56 25.99
N ASP A 8 -14.78 -10.19 25.89
CA ASP A 8 -13.49 -9.49 26.01
C ASP A 8 -13.26 -8.60 24.78
N LEU A 9 -13.66 -7.33 24.89
CA LEU A 9 -13.55 -6.32 23.83
C LEU A 9 -12.09 -5.94 23.50
N LYS A 10 -11.10 -6.42 24.25
CA LYS A 10 -9.68 -6.11 24.02
C LYS A 10 -9.13 -6.63 22.70
N ASN A 11 -9.85 -7.55 22.04
CA ASN A 11 -9.46 -8.13 20.76
C ASN A 11 -10.17 -7.51 19.56
N ILE A 12 -11.06 -6.53 19.76
CA ILE A 12 -11.73 -5.85 18.65
C ILE A 12 -10.82 -4.72 18.19
N GLN A 13 -10.01 -4.98 17.16
CA GLN A 13 -9.34 -3.90 16.42
C GLN A 13 -10.39 -3.09 15.69
N THR A 14 -10.56 -1.85 16.13
CA THR A 14 -11.45 -0.85 15.55
C THR A 14 -10.68 0.06 14.58
N ALA A 15 -11.38 0.74 13.68
CA ALA A 15 -10.74 1.75 12.82
C ALA A 15 -10.06 2.87 13.64
N SER A 16 -10.52 3.13 14.86
CA SER A 16 -9.88 4.07 15.80
C SER A 16 -8.52 3.60 16.31
N ASP A 17 -8.23 2.29 16.32
CA ASP A 17 -6.92 1.77 16.76
C ASP A 17 -5.81 2.00 15.72
N LEU A 18 -6.18 2.36 14.49
CA LEU A 18 -5.26 2.76 13.42
C LEU A 18 -5.19 4.28 13.25
N ASP A 19 -5.90 5.06 14.07
CA ASP A 19 -5.83 6.52 14.00
C ASP A 19 -4.42 6.97 14.42
N PRO A 20 -3.64 7.58 13.51
CA PRO A 20 -2.26 7.94 13.77
C PRO A 20 -2.10 8.96 14.90
N ARG A 21 -3.18 9.68 15.27
CA ARG A 21 -3.14 10.68 16.34
C ARG A 21 -2.98 10.05 17.73
N TYR A 22 -3.35 8.79 17.91
CA TYR A 22 -3.21 8.09 19.19
C TYR A 22 -1.91 7.31 19.34
N TYR A 23 -1.11 7.19 18.27
CA TYR A 23 0.19 6.53 18.33
C TYR A 23 1.28 7.50 18.79
N VAL A 24 1.86 7.25 19.97
CA VAL A 24 2.91 8.07 20.57
C VAL A 24 4.26 7.37 20.41
N ILE A 25 5.22 8.03 19.74
CA ILE A 25 6.60 7.55 19.65
C ILE A 25 7.36 8.05 20.89
N GLU A 26 7.27 7.31 21.99
CA GLU A 26 8.01 7.63 23.23
C GLU A 26 9.49 7.24 23.14
N ASP A 27 9.82 6.21 22.36
CA ASP A 27 11.18 5.73 22.22
C ASP A 27 12.01 6.61 21.27
N THR A 28 12.99 7.29 21.86
CA THR A 28 13.96 8.11 21.11
C THR A 28 14.79 7.30 20.11
N GLY A 29 14.97 6.00 20.32
CA GLY A 29 15.66 5.09 19.39
C GLY A 29 14.85 4.85 18.12
N LEU A 30 13.57 4.49 18.26
CA LEU A 30 12.66 4.29 17.15
C LEU A 30 12.49 5.55 16.28
N ALA A 31 12.27 6.71 16.90
CA ALA A 31 12.18 7.99 16.19
C ALA A 31 13.45 8.28 15.37
N LYS A 32 14.63 8.07 15.97
CA LYS A 32 15.91 8.23 15.27
C LYS A 32 16.06 7.25 14.11
N ALA A 33 15.67 5.99 14.27
CA ALA A 33 15.75 4.99 13.22
C ALA A 33 14.88 5.37 12.01
N VAL A 34 13.66 5.86 12.25
CA VAL A 34 12.77 6.38 11.19
C VAL A 34 13.42 7.55 10.46
N ASN A 35 13.90 8.56 11.20
CA ASN A 35 14.53 9.74 10.60
C ASN A 35 15.79 9.37 9.81
N MET A 36 16.61 8.45 10.33
CA MET A 36 17.79 7.96 9.62
C MET A 36 17.44 7.22 8.34
N ALA A 37 16.41 6.36 8.36
CA ALA A 37 15.98 5.63 7.17
C ALA A 37 15.50 6.58 6.05
N ILE A 38 14.71 7.60 6.41
CA ILE A 38 14.28 8.65 5.49
C ILE A 38 15.48 9.41 4.94
N TRP A 39 16.39 9.86 5.81
CA TRP A 39 17.56 10.64 5.42
C TRP A 39 18.52 9.85 4.50
N LEU A 40 18.69 8.55 4.76
CA LEU A 40 19.53 7.66 3.94
C LEU A 40 18.81 7.13 2.70
N GLN A 41 17.51 7.40 2.55
CA GLN A 41 16.65 6.82 1.52
C GLN A 41 16.77 5.28 1.48
N LYS A 42 16.76 4.67 2.68
CA LYS A 42 16.83 3.21 2.85
C LYS A 42 15.55 2.68 3.47
N PRO A 43 15.12 1.46 3.11
CA PRO A 43 14.00 0.81 3.80
C PRO A 43 14.36 0.57 5.28
N LEU A 44 13.36 0.71 6.15
CA LEU A 44 13.49 0.44 7.58
C LEU A 44 12.86 -0.92 7.91
N LEU A 45 13.66 -1.86 8.40
CA LEU A 45 13.17 -3.12 8.95
C LEU A 45 12.86 -2.95 10.44
N ILE A 46 11.62 -3.25 10.84
CA ILE A 46 11.17 -3.12 12.22
C ILE A 46 10.82 -4.50 12.77
N THR A 47 11.43 -4.86 13.89
CA THR A 47 11.17 -6.13 14.59
C THR A 47 10.62 -5.87 15.98
N GLY A 48 9.75 -6.75 16.48
CA GLY A 48 9.20 -6.64 17.83
C GLY A 48 8.07 -7.64 18.06
N ALA A 49 7.70 -7.83 19.33
CA ALA A 49 6.62 -8.74 19.70
C ALA A 49 5.28 -8.38 19.01
N PRO A 50 4.35 -9.34 18.86
CA PRO A 50 3.00 -9.04 18.39
C PRO A 50 2.35 -7.95 19.24
N GLY A 51 1.61 -7.03 18.61
CA GLY A 51 0.89 -5.97 19.31
C GLY A 51 1.74 -4.76 19.77
N THR A 52 3.03 -4.68 19.43
CA THR A 52 3.87 -3.50 19.75
C THR A 52 3.67 -2.30 18.82
N GLY A 53 2.61 -2.31 18.00
CA GLY A 53 2.24 -1.18 17.14
C GLY A 53 3.14 -0.94 15.91
N LYS A 54 3.79 -1.98 15.38
CA LYS A 54 4.61 -1.89 14.14
C LYS A 54 3.80 -1.36 12.95
N THR A 55 2.60 -1.91 12.74
CA THR A 55 1.68 -1.47 11.69
C THR A 55 1.23 -0.02 11.92
N GLN A 56 0.90 0.33 13.16
CA GLN A 56 0.45 1.69 13.53
C GLN A 56 1.55 2.74 13.34
N LEU A 57 2.83 2.37 13.53
CA LEU A 57 3.95 3.25 13.23
C LEU A 57 3.95 3.69 11.76
N ALA A 58 3.63 2.80 10.81
CA ALA A 58 3.58 3.18 9.40
C ALA A 58 2.47 4.22 9.13
N PHE A 59 1.30 4.07 9.76
CA PHE A 59 0.23 5.05 9.70
C PHE A 59 0.66 6.39 10.31
N LYS A 60 1.31 6.35 11.48
CA LYS A 60 1.85 7.53 12.15
C LYS A 60 2.83 8.29 11.27
N VAL A 61 3.81 7.58 10.69
CA VAL A 61 4.85 8.17 9.84
C VAL A 61 4.24 8.77 8.57
N ALA A 62 3.32 8.06 7.90
CA ALA A 62 2.63 8.58 6.72
C ALA A 62 1.85 9.87 7.04
N HIS A 63 1.15 9.87 8.17
CA HIS A 63 0.38 11.02 8.61
C HIS A 63 1.26 12.22 8.97
N GLU A 64 2.38 12.01 9.67
CA GLU A 64 3.31 13.10 10.01
C GLU A 64 3.95 13.68 8.75
N LEU A 65 4.45 12.84 7.83
CA LEU A 65 5.05 13.30 6.58
C LEU A 65 4.05 14.05 5.68
N ALA A 66 2.77 13.67 5.68
CA ALA A 66 1.75 14.35 4.89
C ALA A 66 1.35 15.72 5.46
N ASN A 67 1.62 15.98 6.74
CA ASN A 67 1.34 17.26 7.39
C ASN A 67 2.54 18.21 7.43
N MET A 68 3.74 17.73 7.04
CA MET A 68 4.94 18.56 6.95
C MET A 68 4.84 19.55 5.79
N ASP A 69 5.40 20.74 5.98
CA ASP A 69 5.48 21.73 4.92
C ASP A 69 6.65 21.47 3.95
N GLU A 70 6.72 22.23 2.87
CA GLU A 70 7.74 22.08 1.83
C GLU A 70 9.18 22.29 2.36
N GLN A 71 9.35 23.13 3.40
CA GLN A 71 10.67 23.37 3.99
C GLN A 71 11.13 22.17 4.82
N GLU A 72 10.23 21.58 5.60
CA GLU A 72 10.49 20.38 6.40
C GLU A 72 10.74 19.15 5.53
N LEU A 73 10.03 19.03 4.41
CA LEU A 73 10.19 17.92 3.47
C LEU A 73 11.52 17.95 2.71
N ASN A 74 12.34 19.01 2.83
CA ASN A 74 13.71 19.05 2.29
C ASN A 74 13.82 18.57 0.82
N GLY A 75 12.87 19.00 -0.02
CA GLY A 75 12.84 18.66 -1.45
C GLY A 75 12.12 17.35 -1.82
N PHE A 76 11.55 16.62 -0.85
CA PHE A 76 10.60 15.55 -1.15
C PHE A 76 9.25 16.13 -1.62
N ALA A 77 8.58 15.41 -2.53
CA ALA A 77 7.20 15.72 -2.90
C ALA A 77 6.25 15.45 -1.70
N PRO A 78 5.09 16.15 -1.61
CA PRO A 78 4.11 15.93 -0.55
C PRO A 78 3.71 14.46 -0.42
N PHE A 79 3.43 14.00 0.79
CA PHE A 79 3.11 12.60 1.05
C PHE A 79 1.60 12.31 1.06
N VAL A 80 1.24 11.08 0.68
CA VAL A 80 -0.09 10.52 0.98
C VAL A 80 -0.22 10.29 2.48
N SER A 81 -1.38 10.65 3.06
CA SER A 81 -1.62 10.63 4.50
C SER A 81 -1.81 9.24 5.11
N THR A 82 -1.95 8.21 4.28
CA THR A 82 -2.07 6.80 4.69
C THR A 82 -1.05 5.96 3.94
N PRO A 83 -0.48 4.94 4.59
CA PRO A 83 0.49 4.06 3.94
C PRO A 83 -0.20 3.13 2.95
N PHE A 84 0.49 2.79 1.86
CA PHE A 84 0.09 1.65 1.04
C PHE A 84 0.61 0.37 1.70
N ILE A 85 -0.28 -0.60 1.92
CA ILE A 85 0.02 -1.79 2.72
C ILE A 85 0.00 -3.03 1.83
N PHE A 86 1.06 -3.84 1.92
CA PHE A 86 1.11 -5.18 1.38
C PHE A 86 1.29 -6.16 2.54
N ASN A 87 0.32 -7.05 2.72
CA ASN A 87 0.40 -8.11 3.73
C ASN A 87 1.02 -9.36 3.10
N THR A 88 2.20 -9.74 3.57
CA THR A 88 2.96 -10.84 2.99
C THR A 88 2.38 -12.19 3.38
N LYS A 89 2.46 -13.17 2.47
CA LYS A 89 2.00 -14.55 2.67
C LYS A 89 3.14 -15.51 2.40
N THR A 90 2.98 -16.75 2.85
CA THR A 90 3.93 -17.84 2.58
C THR A 90 4.06 -18.18 1.09
N THR A 91 3.12 -17.72 0.26
CA THR A 91 3.10 -17.91 -1.19
C THR A 91 3.39 -16.62 -1.96
N SER A 92 3.75 -15.52 -1.27
CA SER A 92 4.01 -14.24 -1.92
C SER A 92 5.36 -14.25 -2.64
N ASN A 93 5.39 -13.68 -3.85
CA ASN A 93 6.62 -13.38 -4.60
C ASN A 93 6.88 -11.87 -4.64
N ALA A 94 8.11 -11.44 -4.88
CA ALA A 94 8.45 -10.01 -4.92
C ALA A 94 7.66 -9.25 -5.99
N SER A 95 7.34 -9.89 -7.13
CA SER A 95 6.46 -9.32 -8.17
C SER A 95 5.08 -8.91 -7.64
N ASP A 96 4.58 -9.59 -6.60
CA ASP A 96 3.27 -9.32 -6.02
C ASP A 96 3.25 -7.96 -5.31
N LEU A 97 4.40 -7.36 -4.97
CA LEU A 97 4.43 -6.00 -4.41
C LEU A 97 3.93 -4.95 -5.40
N PHE A 98 4.08 -5.23 -6.70
CA PHE A 98 3.72 -4.30 -7.76
C PHE A 98 2.26 -4.47 -8.19
N TYR A 99 1.85 -5.68 -8.55
CA TYR A 99 0.49 -5.94 -9.02
C TYR A 99 0.08 -7.40 -8.92
N THR A 100 -1.23 -7.64 -8.97
CA THR A 100 -1.81 -8.96 -9.24
C THR A 100 -2.61 -8.92 -10.53
N TYR A 101 -2.70 -10.07 -11.20
CA TYR A 101 -3.44 -10.22 -12.44
C TYR A 101 -4.50 -11.32 -12.31
N ASP A 102 -5.76 -10.92 -12.50
CA ASP A 102 -6.91 -11.82 -12.43
C ASP A 102 -7.14 -12.52 -13.77
N ALA A 103 -6.34 -13.57 -14.00
CA ALA A 103 -6.43 -14.38 -15.20
C ALA A 103 -7.79 -15.10 -15.34
N ILE A 104 -8.47 -15.40 -14.23
CA ILE A 104 -9.74 -16.15 -14.23
C ILE A 104 -10.85 -15.25 -14.75
N SER A 105 -11.01 -14.06 -14.17
CA SER A 105 -12.01 -13.08 -14.61
C SER A 105 -11.75 -12.68 -16.07
N HIS A 106 -10.48 -12.52 -16.46
CA HIS A 106 -10.14 -12.20 -17.84
C HIS A 106 -10.54 -13.32 -18.82
N PHE A 107 -10.29 -14.58 -18.46
CA PHE A 107 -10.65 -15.72 -19.29
C PHE A 107 -12.17 -15.88 -19.42
N GLN A 108 -12.91 -15.70 -18.33
CA GLN A 108 -14.37 -15.73 -18.34
C GLN A 108 -14.93 -14.62 -19.24
N LYS A 109 -14.40 -13.41 -19.13
CA LYS A 109 -14.81 -12.27 -19.96
C LYS A 109 -14.56 -12.54 -21.45
N LYS A 110 -13.39 -13.08 -21.79
CA LYS A 110 -13.06 -13.50 -23.17
C LYS A 110 -14.03 -14.55 -23.70
N SER A 111 -14.38 -15.56 -22.89
CA SER A 111 -15.34 -16.60 -23.28
C SER A 111 -16.73 -16.03 -23.57
N VAL A 112 -17.21 -15.10 -22.75
CA VAL A 112 -18.51 -14.44 -22.94
C VAL A 112 -18.51 -13.56 -24.19
N ASP A 113 -17.46 -12.77 -24.40
CA ASP A 113 -17.36 -11.86 -25.54
C ASP A 113 -17.24 -12.63 -26.88
N GLN A 114 -16.61 -13.83 -26.87
CA GLN A 114 -16.60 -14.75 -28.01
C GLN A 114 -18.00 -15.25 -28.38
N VAL A 115 -18.81 -15.66 -27.39
CA VAL A 115 -20.19 -16.15 -27.62
C VAL A 115 -21.09 -15.04 -28.18
N ASN A 116 -20.89 -13.79 -27.73
CA ASN A 116 -21.69 -12.64 -28.14
C ASN A 116 -21.21 -11.98 -29.45
N GLY A 117 -20.16 -12.50 -30.11
CA GLY A 117 -19.63 -11.95 -31.36
C GLY A 117 -18.95 -10.57 -31.24
N ASN A 118 -18.65 -10.11 -30.02
CA ASN A 118 -18.01 -8.82 -29.77
C ASN A 118 -16.48 -9.00 -29.70
N THR A 119 -15.82 -9.05 -30.86
CA THR A 119 -14.34 -9.18 -30.94
C THR A 119 -13.60 -7.84 -30.83
N ALA A 120 -14.33 -6.72 -30.75
CA ALA A 120 -13.74 -5.38 -30.69
C ALA A 120 -13.45 -4.96 -29.24
N LYS A 121 -12.27 -5.31 -28.71
CA LYS A 121 -11.45 -4.53 -27.76
C LYS A 121 -10.32 -5.38 -27.19
N ILE A 122 -9.16 -5.34 -27.85
CA ILE A 122 -7.96 -6.10 -27.48
C ILE A 122 -7.23 -5.47 -26.25
N ASN A 123 -7.57 -4.25 -25.83
CA ASN A 123 -6.93 -3.55 -24.70
C ASN A 123 -7.78 -3.58 -23.40
N GLN A 124 -8.29 -4.76 -23.00
CA GLN A 124 -8.95 -4.94 -21.69
C GLN A 124 -8.04 -5.54 -20.62
N ALA A 125 -6.79 -5.90 -20.93
CA ALA A 125 -5.90 -6.53 -19.95
C ALA A 125 -5.74 -5.69 -18.66
N HIS A 126 -5.65 -4.37 -18.81
CA HIS A 126 -5.53 -3.42 -17.70
C HIS A 126 -6.66 -3.54 -16.66
N THR A 127 -7.90 -3.85 -17.07
CA THR A 127 -9.03 -3.99 -16.14
C THR A 127 -8.93 -5.21 -15.23
N PHE A 128 -8.02 -6.14 -15.54
CA PHE A 128 -7.74 -7.33 -14.74
C PHE A 128 -6.45 -7.21 -13.93
N ILE A 129 -5.77 -6.07 -14.01
CA ILE A 129 -4.58 -5.77 -13.22
C ILE A 129 -5.01 -4.91 -12.02
N GLN A 130 -4.59 -5.33 -10.84
CA GLN A 130 -4.78 -4.60 -9.59
C GLN A 130 -3.41 -4.25 -9.01
N LEU A 131 -3.15 -2.98 -8.77
CA LEU A 131 -1.90 -2.55 -8.17
C LEU A 131 -1.86 -2.89 -6.68
N ASN A 132 -0.71 -3.39 -6.24
CA ASN A 132 -0.40 -3.61 -4.84
C ASN A 132 0.49 -2.47 -4.33
N ALA A 133 0.94 -2.56 -3.08
CA ALA A 133 1.43 -1.39 -2.35
C ALA A 133 2.56 -0.62 -3.05
N LEU A 134 3.57 -1.32 -3.57
CA LEU A 134 4.70 -0.69 -4.26
C LEU A 134 4.29 -0.19 -5.66
N GLY A 135 3.44 -0.93 -6.36
CA GLY A 135 2.91 -0.48 -7.65
C GLY A 135 2.06 0.79 -7.53
N LYS A 136 1.23 0.88 -6.48
CA LYS A 136 0.50 2.10 -6.13
C LYS A 136 1.45 3.25 -5.82
N ALA A 137 2.47 3.02 -4.98
CA ALA A 137 3.45 4.05 -4.65
C ALA A 137 4.17 4.61 -5.88
N ILE A 138 4.58 3.73 -6.81
CA ILE A 138 5.22 4.13 -8.06
C ILE A 138 4.25 4.94 -8.92
N LEU A 139 3.02 4.48 -9.11
CA LEU A 139 2.05 5.18 -9.95
C LEU A 139 1.60 6.52 -9.33
N GLN A 140 1.52 6.60 -7.99
CA GLN A 140 1.21 7.82 -7.24
C GLN A 140 2.21 8.95 -7.48
N THR A 141 3.46 8.64 -7.86
CA THR A 141 4.45 9.67 -8.22
C THR A 141 4.06 10.50 -9.44
N TYR A 142 3.12 10.01 -10.26
CA TYR A 142 2.53 10.76 -11.36
C TYR A 142 1.25 11.49 -10.95
N GLY A 143 0.44 10.90 -10.08
CA GLY A 143 -0.92 11.37 -9.75
C GLY A 143 -1.94 11.06 -10.86
N LYS A 144 -3.24 10.94 -10.52
CA LYS A 144 -4.27 10.57 -11.49
C LYS A 144 -4.41 11.59 -12.63
N THR A 145 -4.28 12.88 -12.33
CA THR A 145 -4.46 13.95 -13.32
C THR A 145 -3.47 13.78 -14.46
N ARG A 146 -2.18 13.69 -14.14
CA ARG A 146 -1.12 13.50 -15.14
C ARG A 146 -1.26 12.20 -15.93
N ILE A 147 -1.65 11.11 -15.27
CA ILE A 147 -1.85 9.83 -15.94
C ILE A 147 -2.98 9.91 -16.97
N THR A 148 -4.06 10.61 -16.64
CA THR A 148 -5.23 10.74 -17.51
C THR A 148 -4.93 11.66 -18.71
N ASP A 149 -4.13 12.70 -18.50
CA ASP A 149 -3.79 13.68 -19.53
C ASP A 149 -2.66 13.22 -20.47
N ASP A 150 -1.79 12.30 -20.03
CA ASP A 150 -0.68 11.80 -20.84
C ASP A 150 -1.11 10.63 -21.75
N ASP A 151 -1.03 10.83 -23.07
CA ASP A 151 -1.39 9.83 -24.08
C ASP A 151 -0.65 8.48 -23.91
N LYS A 152 0.55 8.48 -23.31
CA LYS A 152 1.33 7.26 -23.06
C LYS A 152 0.89 6.53 -21.79
N LEU A 153 0.27 7.22 -20.85
CA LEU A 153 -0.10 6.68 -19.54
C LEU A 153 -1.60 6.49 -19.36
N LYS A 154 -2.45 7.14 -20.18
CA LYS A 154 -3.91 7.15 -20.03
C LYS A 154 -4.56 5.78 -20.02
N GLU A 155 -3.93 4.73 -20.55
CA GLU A 155 -4.48 3.37 -20.44
C GLU A 155 -4.43 2.84 -19.00
N LEU A 156 -3.51 3.31 -18.17
CA LEU A 156 -3.37 2.93 -16.76
C LEU A 156 -4.58 3.39 -15.92
N GLN A 157 -5.39 4.33 -16.41
CA GLN A 157 -6.66 4.70 -15.76
C GLN A 157 -7.64 3.52 -15.69
N MET A 158 -7.44 2.48 -16.53
CA MET A 158 -8.28 1.28 -16.58
C MET A 158 -7.90 0.24 -15.53
N LEU A 159 -6.82 0.45 -14.75
CA LEU A 159 -6.42 -0.45 -13.66
C LEU A 159 -7.54 -0.51 -12.62
N LYS A 160 -7.77 -1.71 -12.07
CA LYS A 160 -8.94 -2.02 -11.23
C LYS A 160 -9.12 -1.09 -10.03
N ASN A 161 -8.01 -0.60 -9.49
CA ASN A 161 -7.95 0.23 -8.29
C ASN A 161 -7.21 1.55 -8.53
N PHE A 162 -7.31 2.09 -9.76
CA PHE A 162 -6.78 3.41 -10.11
C PHE A 162 -7.40 4.54 -9.25
N SER A 163 -8.66 4.37 -8.85
CA SER A 163 -9.40 5.30 -7.98
C SER A 163 -8.76 5.49 -6.59
N ASP A 164 -7.93 4.54 -6.15
CA ASP A 164 -7.29 4.58 -4.83
C ASP A 164 -6.11 5.56 -4.77
N LEU A 165 -5.70 6.12 -5.91
CA LEU A 165 -4.64 7.11 -5.99
C LEU A 165 -5.19 8.52 -5.71
N GLU A 166 -4.30 9.43 -5.31
CA GLU A 166 -4.56 10.86 -5.22
C GLU A 166 -4.44 11.53 -6.59
N ASP A 167 -5.13 12.67 -6.79
CA ASP A 167 -5.12 13.39 -8.06
C ASP A 167 -3.73 13.93 -8.42
N ASP A 168 -3.02 14.46 -7.43
CA ASP A 168 -1.69 15.05 -7.59
C ASP A 168 -0.56 14.04 -7.36
N ALA A 169 0.61 14.34 -7.94
CA ALA A 169 1.83 13.59 -7.70
C ALA A 169 2.25 13.69 -6.23
N LYS A 170 2.37 12.53 -5.55
CA LYS A 170 2.72 12.45 -4.14
C LYS A 170 3.71 11.32 -3.86
N SER A 171 4.55 11.53 -2.85
CA SER A 171 5.34 10.49 -2.20
C SER A 171 4.43 9.60 -1.35
N SER A 172 4.88 8.40 -0.96
CA SER A 172 4.07 7.50 -0.14
C SER A 172 4.94 6.68 0.81
N VAL A 173 4.38 6.34 1.96
CA VAL A 173 4.94 5.31 2.84
C VAL A 173 4.38 3.96 2.38
N VAL A 174 5.25 2.98 2.20
CA VAL A 174 4.87 1.59 1.90
C VAL A 174 5.17 0.71 3.10
N LEU A 175 4.14 0.02 3.60
CA LEU A 175 4.29 -1.00 4.64
C LEU A 175 4.23 -2.39 4.00
N ILE A 176 5.31 -3.15 4.17
CA ILE A 176 5.34 -4.58 3.86
C ILE A 176 5.21 -5.30 5.20
N ASP A 177 3.98 -5.69 5.54
CA ASP A 177 3.70 -6.34 6.81
C ASP A 177 3.96 -7.84 6.73
N GLU A 178 4.27 -8.42 7.89
CA GLU A 178 4.52 -9.85 8.07
C GLU A 178 5.56 -10.44 7.10
N ILE A 179 6.61 -9.66 6.77
CA ILE A 179 7.68 -10.08 5.85
C ILE A 179 8.41 -11.35 6.33
N ASP A 180 8.36 -11.63 7.63
CA ASP A 180 8.88 -12.86 8.24
C ASP A 180 8.13 -14.12 7.80
N LYS A 181 6.90 -13.99 7.29
CA LYS A 181 6.12 -15.10 6.71
C LYS A 181 6.46 -15.41 5.26
N ALA A 182 7.24 -14.55 4.60
CA ALA A 182 7.55 -14.69 3.19
C ALA A 182 8.48 -15.89 2.91
N PRO A 183 8.46 -16.48 1.70
CA PRO A 183 9.52 -17.38 1.28
C PRO A 183 10.85 -16.63 1.24
N ARG A 184 11.98 -17.35 1.37
CA ARG A 184 13.33 -16.75 1.48
C ARG A 184 13.71 -15.89 0.28
N ASP A 185 13.17 -16.17 -0.89
CA ASP A 185 13.47 -15.44 -2.12
C ASP A 185 12.80 -14.07 -2.13
N PHE A 186 11.63 -13.92 -1.49
CA PHE A 186 10.88 -12.66 -1.44
C PHE A 186 11.70 -11.46 -0.91
N PRO A 187 12.34 -11.53 0.28
CA PRO A 187 13.14 -10.41 0.77
C PRO A 187 14.47 -10.23 0.01
N ASN A 188 14.97 -11.25 -0.68
CA ASN A 188 16.20 -11.14 -1.49
C ASN A 188 15.95 -10.44 -2.84
N ASP A 189 14.72 -10.58 -3.36
CA ASP A 189 14.28 -10.00 -4.62
C ASP A 189 13.70 -8.57 -4.46
N LEU A 190 13.74 -8.01 -3.24
CA LEU A 190 13.25 -6.67 -2.88
C LEU A 190 14.29 -5.58 -3.16
#